data_AF-A0A225D567-F1
#
_entry.id   AF-A0A225D567-F1
#
_cell.length_a   1.000
_cell.length_b   1.000
_cell.length_c   1.000
_cell.angle_alpha   90.00
_cell.angle_beta   90.00
_cell.angle_gamma   90.00
#
_symmetry.space_group_name_H-M   'P 1'
#
loop_
_entity.id
_entity.type
_entity.pdbx_description
1 polymer ?
#
loop_
_entity_poly.entity_id
_entity_poly.type
_entity_poly.pdbx_seq_one_letter_code
_entity_poly.pdbx_strand_id
1 'polypeptide(L)'
;MRTSSAALLAAALGLAGPAPAVEPTSPSPDRGREAVRHLALNPPLWTTSAYDALWKQWGLKEKPADYDRAVRERYGLLPATADGRGLPVGLVKAKGLFVDGITITCALCHTGTIAGKTYLGLGNASLDFQSLTDDLMAATGLKIDIPFQFSYARGRSTPSRPGRT
;
A
#
# COMPACT_ATOMS: atom_id res chain seq x y z
N MET A 1 31.34 -18.36 57.55
CA MET A 1 30.24 -18.93 56.75
C MET A 1 30.33 -18.38 55.33
N ARG A 2 30.93 -19.15 54.43
CA ARG A 2 30.97 -18.89 52.97
C ARG A 2 31.02 -20.25 52.30
N THR A 3 29.98 -20.60 51.56
CA THR A 3 30.05 -21.68 50.56
C THR A 3 29.38 -21.17 49.30
N SER A 4 30.23 -20.94 48.29
CA SER A 4 29.85 -20.67 46.91
C SER A 4 29.08 -21.86 46.35
N SER A 5 27.93 -21.63 45.73
CA SER A 5 27.27 -22.62 44.88
C SER A 5 27.57 -22.30 43.43
N ALA A 6 28.45 -23.10 42.85
CA ALA A 6 28.81 -23.10 41.46
C ALA A 6 27.66 -23.66 40.60
N ALA A 7 27.52 -23.05 39.44
CA ALA A 7 27.17 -23.65 38.14
C ALA A 7 26.16 -24.81 38.12
N LEU A 8 24.96 -24.51 37.63
CA LEU A 8 24.11 -25.45 36.90
C LEU A 8 23.48 -24.72 35.71
N LEU A 9 24.30 -24.43 34.69
CA LEU A 9 23.80 -24.32 33.31
C LEU A 9 23.66 -25.75 32.78
N ALA A 10 22.53 -26.38 33.05
CA ALA A 10 22.17 -27.66 32.45
C ALA A 10 21.06 -27.43 31.43
N ALA A 11 21.48 -27.39 30.16
CA ALA A 11 20.77 -27.81 28.95
C ALA A 11 19.23 -27.93 29.05
N ALA A 12 18.54 -26.84 28.73
CA ALA A 12 17.18 -26.90 28.19
C ALA A 12 17.24 -26.99 26.65
N LEU A 13 17.85 -28.04 26.10
CA LEU A 13 17.50 -28.50 24.75
C LEU A 13 16.16 -29.25 24.89
N GLY A 14 15.10 -28.48 25.10
CA GLY A 14 13.73 -28.97 25.01
C GLY A 14 13.50 -29.49 23.60
N LEU A 15 13.02 -30.72 23.51
CA LEU A 15 12.60 -31.40 22.30
C LEU A 15 11.65 -30.51 21.49
N ALA A 16 12.19 -29.76 20.51
CA ALA A 16 11.37 -29.21 19.45
C ALA A 16 11.00 -30.38 18.53
N GLY A 17 9.87 -31.02 18.82
CA GLY A 17 9.22 -31.90 17.85
C GLY A 17 9.01 -31.14 16.54
N PRO A 18 9.00 -31.82 15.38
CA PRO A 18 8.70 -31.17 14.12
C PRO A 18 7.38 -30.43 14.28
N ALA A 19 7.39 -29.12 14.02
CA ALA A 19 6.17 -28.34 13.94
C ALA A 19 5.21 -29.08 12.99
N PRO A 20 3.93 -29.25 13.35
CA PRO A 20 2.99 -29.90 12.45
C PRO A 20 3.06 -29.15 11.12
N ALA A 21 3.28 -29.90 10.03
CA ALA A 21 3.16 -29.35 8.70
C ALA A 21 1.75 -28.77 8.59
N VAL A 22 1.64 -27.45 8.53
CA VAL A 22 0.37 -26.79 8.25
C VAL A 22 -0.05 -27.31 6.89
N GLU A 23 -1.09 -28.15 6.85
CA GLU A 23 -1.65 -28.59 5.58
C GLU A 23 -1.99 -27.34 4.77
N PRO A 24 -1.56 -27.26 3.50
CA PRO A 24 -1.89 -26.12 2.67
C PRO A 24 -3.41 -26.02 2.61
N THR A 25 -3.94 -24.95 3.19
CA THR A 25 -5.37 -24.68 3.18
C THR A 25 -5.82 -24.68 1.73
N SER A 26 -6.89 -25.41 1.41
CA SER A 26 -7.39 -25.52 0.04
C SER A 26 -7.54 -24.13 -0.60
N PRO A 27 -7.21 -23.99 -1.90
CA PRO A 27 -7.40 -22.73 -2.61
C PRO A 27 -8.83 -22.20 -2.44
N SER A 28 -8.97 -20.92 -2.13
CA SER A 28 -10.26 -20.26 -1.92
C SER A 28 -10.32 -18.97 -2.74
N PRO A 29 -11.29 -18.83 -3.66
CA PRO A 29 -11.50 -17.59 -4.38
C PRO A 29 -11.75 -16.38 -3.48
N ASP A 30 -12.40 -16.58 -2.33
CA ASP A 30 -12.70 -15.50 -1.39
C ASP A 30 -11.45 -15.01 -0.66
N ARG A 31 -10.54 -15.94 -0.27
CA ARG A 31 -9.22 -15.56 0.26
C ARG A 31 -8.42 -14.76 -0.77
N GLY A 32 -8.45 -15.18 -2.04
CA GLY A 32 -7.78 -14.46 -3.13
C GLY A 32 -8.38 -13.06 -3.35
N ARG A 33 -9.71 -12.96 -3.34
CA ARG A 33 -10.44 -11.69 -3.47
C ARG A 33 -10.07 -10.72 -2.36
N GLU A 34 -10.01 -11.19 -1.11
CA GLU A 34 -9.60 -10.39 0.05
C GLU A 34 -8.15 -9.92 -0.08
N ALA A 35 -7.25 -10.84 -0.45
CA ALA A 35 -5.83 -10.53 -0.60
C ALA A 35 -5.58 -9.42 -1.64
N VAL A 36 -6.23 -9.51 -2.80
CA VAL A 36 -6.10 -8.52 -3.88
C VAL A 36 -6.60 -7.14 -3.48
N ARG A 37 -7.63 -7.06 -2.63
CA ARG A 37 -8.23 -5.80 -2.21
C ARG A 37 -7.48 -5.17 -1.04
N HIS A 38 -7.12 -5.96 -0.05
CA HIS A 38 -6.80 -5.45 1.29
C HIS A 38 -5.43 -5.87 1.82
N LEU A 39 -4.74 -6.83 1.21
CA LEU A 39 -3.46 -7.27 1.76
C LEU A 39 -2.32 -6.35 1.30
N ALA A 40 -1.59 -5.82 2.27
CA ALA A 40 -0.32 -5.15 2.04
C ALA A 40 0.76 -6.19 1.68
N LEU A 41 0.83 -6.55 0.40
CA LEU A 41 1.82 -7.52 -0.12
C LEU A 41 3.22 -6.91 -0.26
N ASN A 42 3.31 -5.59 -0.22
CA ASN A 42 4.56 -4.84 -0.27
C ASN A 42 4.80 -4.11 1.07
N PRO A 43 6.06 -3.82 1.41
CA PRO A 43 6.37 -2.86 2.47
C PRO A 43 5.70 -1.49 2.23
N PRO A 44 5.60 -0.64 3.26
CA PRO A 44 5.17 0.74 3.07
C PRO A 44 6.01 1.45 2.00
N LEU A 45 5.33 2.09 1.04
CA LEU A 45 5.97 2.91 0.00
C LEU A 45 6.02 4.37 0.43
N TRP A 46 5.00 4.83 1.14
CA TRP A 46 4.85 6.21 1.57
C TRP A 46 4.45 6.28 3.04
N THR A 47 4.74 7.40 3.70
CA THR A 47 4.26 7.61 5.07
C THR A 47 2.79 8.01 5.08
N THR A 48 2.09 7.73 6.18
CA THR A 48 0.72 8.23 6.37
C THR A 48 0.69 9.76 6.37
N SER A 49 1.71 10.41 6.93
CA SER A 49 1.83 11.87 6.94
C SER A 49 1.98 12.47 5.55
N ALA A 50 2.64 11.78 4.62
CA ALA A 50 2.73 12.21 3.22
C ALA A 50 1.33 12.21 2.57
N TYR A 51 0.55 11.15 2.79
CA TYR A 51 -0.83 11.08 2.31
C TYR A 51 -1.70 12.17 2.93
N ASP A 52 -1.56 12.48 4.23
CA ASP A 52 -2.32 13.54 4.89
C ASP A 52 -1.94 14.96 4.44
N ALA A 53 -0.75 15.10 3.84
CA ALA A 53 -0.16 16.36 3.40
C ALA A 53 -0.16 16.56 1.87
N LEU A 54 -0.78 15.67 1.07
CA LEU A 54 -0.81 15.79 -0.40
C LEU A 54 -1.33 17.15 -0.87
N TRP A 55 -2.32 17.73 -0.18
CA TRP A 55 -2.87 19.04 -0.51
C TRP A 55 -1.81 20.16 -0.59
N LYS A 56 -0.69 20.03 0.13
CA LYS A 56 0.41 20.99 0.07
C LYS A 56 1.13 20.93 -1.29
N GLN A 57 1.24 19.75 -1.89
CA GLN A 57 1.83 19.57 -3.23
C GLN A 57 0.95 20.19 -4.32
N TRP A 58 -0.34 20.33 -4.05
CA TRP A 58 -1.29 20.97 -4.96
C TRP A 58 -1.26 22.50 -4.87
N GLY A 59 -0.40 23.06 -4.01
CA GLY A 59 -0.28 24.50 -3.78
C GLY A 59 -1.42 25.10 -2.95
N LEU A 60 -2.22 24.27 -2.26
CA LEU A 60 -3.30 24.76 -1.42
C LEU A 60 -2.75 25.29 -0.09
N LYS A 61 -3.36 26.37 0.41
CA LYS A 61 -3.01 26.97 1.71
C LYS A 61 -3.62 26.23 2.90
N GLU A 62 -4.74 25.55 2.66
CA GLU A 62 -5.48 24.79 3.67
C GLU A 62 -5.92 23.43 3.11
N LYS A 63 -6.12 22.46 4.01
CA LYS A 63 -6.61 21.13 3.64
C LYS A 63 -8.07 21.23 3.20
N PRO A 64 -8.45 20.70 2.01
CA PRO A 64 -9.83 20.69 1.57
C PRO A 64 -10.77 20.04 2.59
N ALA A 65 -11.99 20.59 2.73
CA ALA A 65 -12.99 20.08 3.66
C ALA A 65 -13.40 18.63 3.35
N ASP A 66 -13.59 18.29 2.07
CA ASP A 66 -13.73 16.90 1.61
C ASP A 66 -12.42 16.44 0.96
N TYR A 67 -11.44 16.17 1.82
CA TYR A 67 -10.11 15.78 1.39
C TYR A 67 -10.12 14.47 0.60
N ASP A 68 -10.87 13.48 1.06
CA ASP A 68 -10.89 12.16 0.43
C ASP A 68 -11.49 12.23 -0.98
N ARG A 69 -12.53 13.04 -1.19
CA ARG A 69 -13.04 13.31 -2.54
C ARG A 69 -12.01 14.02 -3.40
N ALA A 70 -11.36 15.06 -2.87
CA ALA A 70 -10.35 15.81 -3.63
C ALA A 70 -9.17 14.92 -4.08
N VAL A 71 -8.67 14.06 -3.19
CA VAL A 71 -7.63 13.07 -3.53
C VAL A 71 -8.11 12.14 -4.65
N ARG A 72 -9.32 11.59 -4.52
CA ARG A 72 -9.87 10.65 -5.51
C ARG A 72 -10.07 11.28 -6.89
N GLU A 73 -10.65 12.47 -6.94
CA GLU A 73 -10.91 13.18 -8.20
C GLU A 73 -9.62 13.58 -8.91
N ARG A 74 -8.61 14.00 -8.15
CA ARG A 74 -7.31 14.39 -8.69
C ARG A 74 -6.61 13.22 -9.37
N TYR A 75 -6.45 12.10 -8.66
CA TYR A 75 -5.67 10.95 -9.13
C TYR A 75 -6.52 9.85 -9.79
N GLY A 76 -7.83 10.04 -9.92
CA GLY A 76 -8.74 9.06 -10.50
C GLY A 76 -8.85 7.77 -9.69
N LEU A 77 -8.84 7.89 -8.36
CA LEU A 77 -8.99 6.76 -7.44
C LEU A 77 -10.47 6.46 -7.20
N LEU A 78 -10.75 5.20 -6.93
CA LEU A 78 -12.10 4.76 -6.62
C LEU A 78 -12.40 5.00 -5.13
N PRO A 79 -13.67 5.28 -4.77
CA PRO A 79 -14.07 5.45 -3.38
C PRO A 79 -13.70 4.23 -2.54
N ALA A 80 -13.38 4.48 -1.26
CA ALA A 80 -13.21 3.40 -0.30
C ALA A 80 -14.44 2.49 -0.34
N THR A 81 -14.21 1.19 -0.39
CA THR A 81 -15.27 0.21 -0.16
C THR A 81 -15.73 0.30 1.31
N ALA A 82 -16.91 -0.21 1.65
CA ALA A 82 -17.44 -0.11 3.03
C ALA A 82 -16.52 -0.79 4.08
N ASP A 83 -15.68 -1.72 3.62
CA ASP A 83 -14.60 -2.40 4.35
C ASP A 83 -13.23 -1.68 4.23
N GLY A 84 -13.14 -0.60 3.46
CA GLY A 84 -11.94 0.03 2.91
C GLY A 84 -11.07 0.82 3.89
N ARG A 85 -11.20 0.59 5.20
CA ARG A 85 -10.32 1.10 6.29
C ARG A 85 -9.94 2.60 6.18
N GLY A 86 -10.80 3.41 5.57
CA GLY A 86 -10.63 4.85 5.38
C GLY A 86 -9.70 5.28 4.23
N LEU A 87 -9.27 4.38 3.33
CA LEU A 87 -8.44 4.72 2.18
C LEU A 87 -9.13 4.38 0.85
N PRO A 88 -8.84 5.10 -0.25
CA PRO A 88 -9.31 4.74 -1.58
C PRO A 88 -8.92 3.31 -1.96
N VAL A 89 -9.73 2.67 -2.81
CA VAL A 89 -9.42 1.31 -3.30
C VAL A 89 -8.02 1.28 -3.91
N GLY A 90 -7.25 0.27 -3.52
CA GLY A 90 -5.87 0.13 -3.97
C GLY A 90 -4.82 0.70 -3.03
N LEU A 91 -5.21 1.49 -2.01
CA LEU A 91 -4.31 1.99 -0.98
C LEU A 91 -4.62 1.31 0.35
N VAL A 92 -3.59 0.80 1.02
CA VAL A 92 -3.74 0.14 2.33
C VAL A 92 -2.62 0.55 3.28
N LYS A 93 -2.93 0.54 4.58
CA LYS A 93 -1.91 0.66 5.61
C LYS A 93 -1.04 -0.60 5.61
N ALA A 94 0.27 -0.41 5.70
CA ALA A 94 1.27 -1.45 5.76
C ALA A 94 2.17 -1.26 6.98
N LYS A 95 2.63 -2.37 7.56
CA LYS A 95 3.61 -2.38 8.64
C LYS A 95 5.01 -2.42 8.05
N GLY A 96 5.86 -1.47 8.43
CA GLY A 96 7.28 -1.48 8.05
C GLY A 96 8.16 -2.00 9.19
N LEU A 97 9.43 -2.23 8.90
CA LEU A 97 10.39 -2.69 9.92
C LEU A 97 10.64 -1.63 11.01
N PHE A 98 10.62 -0.35 10.63
CA PHE A 98 10.87 0.78 11.53
C PHE A 98 9.70 1.76 11.60
N VAL A 99 8.94 1.92 10.51
CA VAL A 99 7.86 2.90 10.39
C VAL A 99 6.72 2.30 9.59
N ASP A 100 5.50 2.45 10.09
CA ASP A 100 4.27 2.11 9.37
C ASP A 100 3.95 3.14 8.30
N GLY A 101 3.24 2.74 7.26
CA GLY A 101 2.84 3.67 6.22
C GLY A 101 1.75 3.14 5.33
N ILE A 102 1.74 3.63 4.09
CA ILE A 102 0.77 3.27 3.07
C ILE A 102 1.51 2.58 1.93
N THR A 103 0.89 1.53 1.40
CA THR A 103 1.35 0.83 0.21
C THR A 103 0.18 0.64 -0.75
N ILE A 104 0.51 0.17 -1.96
CA ILE A 104 -0.47 -0.16 -2.99
C ILE A 104 -0.84 -1.63 -2.93
N THR A 105 -2.09 -1.93 -3.27
CA THR A 105 -2.54 -3.30 -3.59
C THR A 105 -2.79 -3.44 -5.09
N CYS A 106 -2.94 -4.68 -5.55
CA CYS A 106 -3.28 -4.97 -6.94
C CYS A 106 -4.56 -4.25 -7.38
N ALA A 107 -5.49 -4.01 -6.45
CA ALA A 107 -6.74 -3.32 -6.72
C ALA A 107 -6.58 -1.87 -7.20
N LEU A 108 -5.44 -1.21 -6.98
CA LEU A 108 -5.20 0.15 -7.45
C LEU A 108 -5.31 0.26 -8.98
N CYS A 109 -4.70 -0.70 -9.67
CA CYS A 109 -4.66 -0.76 -11.13
C CYS A 109 -5.67 -1.75 -11.71
N HIS A 110 -6.00 -2.83 -10.99
CA HIS A 110 -6.88 -3.91 -11.46
C HIS A 110 -8.30 -3.85 -10.90
N THR A 111 -8.74 -2.67 -10.45
CA THR A 111 -10.14 -2.43 -10.14
C THR A 111 -10.62 -1.17 -10.84
N GLY A 112 -11.73 -1.26 -11.55
CA GLY A 112 -12.30 -0.16 -12.33
C GLY A 112 -13.78 0.01 -12.03
N THR A 113 -14.39 1.02 -12.64
CA THR A 113 -15.84 1.22 -12.55
C THR A 113 -16.48 1.30 -13.93
N ILE A 114 -17.70 0.77 -14.03
CA ILE A 114 -18.59 0.95 -15.18
C ILE A 114 -19.95 1.35 -14.61
N ALA A 115 -20.52 2.45 -15.11
CA ALA A 115 -21.81 2.98 -14.65
C ALA A 115 -21.92 3.08 -13.12
N GLY A 116 -20.83 3.53 -12.45
CA GLY A 116 -20.78 3.71 -11.00
C GLY A 116 -20.61 2.44 -10.17
N LYS A 117 -20.53 1.25 -10.79
CA LYS A 117 -20.29 -0.02 -10.09
C LYS A 117 -18.82 -0.40 -10.18
N THR A 118 -18.23 -0.78 -9.05
CA THR A 118 -16.83 -1.21 -8.92
C THR A 118 -16.67 -2.68 -9.25
N TYR A 119 -15.78 -3.01 -10.19
CA TYR A 119 -15.50 -4.37 -10.65
C TYR A 119 -14.04 -4.73 -10.39
N LEU A 120 -13.82 -5.81 -9.63
CA LEU A 120 -12.49 -6.39 -9.47
C LEU A 120 -12.09 -7.15 -10.73
N GLY A 121 -10.86 -6.91 -11.22
CA GLY A 121 -10.35 -7.45 -12.48
C GLY A 121 -10.55 -6.52 -13.68
N LEU A 122 -11.32 -5.44 -13.53
CA LEU A 122 -11.43 -4.38 -14.52
C LEU A 122 -10.29 -3.37 -14.31
N GLY A 123 -9.58 -2.97 -15.36
CA GLY A 123 -8.52 -1.97 -15.24
C GLY A 123 -9.03 -0.60 -14.77
N ASN A 124 -8.29 0.07 -13.89
CA ASN A 124 -8.59 1.43 -13.47
C ASN A 124 -8.25 2.43 -14.58
N ALA A 125 -9.20 2.70 -15.48
CA ALA A 125 -9.01 3.61 -16.59
C ALA A 125 -8.90 5.10 -16.19
N SER A 126 -9.23 5.46 -14.94
CA SER A 126 -9.12 6.84 -14.45
C SER A 126 -7.81 7.13 -13.71
N LEU A 127 -7.07 6.10 -13.30
CA LEU A 127 -5.87 6.25 -12.47
C LEU A 127 -4.79 7.08 -13.16
N ASP A 128 -4.32 8.12 -12.48
CA ASP A 128 -3.06 8.81 -12.80
C ASP A 128 -2.00 8.38 -11.79
N PHE A 129 -1.29 7.30 -12.13
CA PHE A 129 -0.34 6.66 -11.22
C PHE A 129 0.94 7.48 -11.05
N GLN A 130 1.39 8.15 -12.11
CA GLN A 130 2.60 8.96 -12.08
C GLN A 130 2.42 10.16 -11.15
N SER A 131 1.36 10.95 -11.35
CA SER A 131 1.11 12.13 -10.49
C SER A 131 0.87 11.75 -9.04
N LEU A 132 0.18 10.62 -8.78
CA LEU A 132 0.00 10.10 -7.42
C LEU A 132 1.35 9.79 -6.75
N THR A 133 2.24 9.13 -7.49
CA THR A 133 3.55 8.72 -6.98
C THR A 133 4.43 9.95 -6.76
N ASP A 134 4.49 10.87 -7.72
CA ASP A 134 5.29 12.09 -7.62
C ASP A 134 4.86 12.95 -6.42
N ASP A 135 3.56 13.20 -6.25
CA ASP A 135 3.04 14.01 -5.14
C ASP A 135 3.27 13.31 -3.78
N LEU A 136 3.12 11.98 -3.69
CA LEU A 136 3.39 11.23 -2.44
C LEU A 136 4.88 11.17 -2.09
N MET A 137 5.75 11.03 -3.08
CA MET A 137 7.21 11.04 -2.88
C MET A 137 7.68 12.43 -2.45
N ALA A 138 7.19 13.48 -3.11
CA ALA A 138 7.45 14.88 -2.74
C ALA A 138 6.96 15.17 -1.31
N ALA A 139 5.76 14.71 -0.95
CA ALA A 139 5.21 14.88 0.40
C ALA A 139 5.95 14.06 1.48
N THR A 140 6.59 12.95 1.12
CA THR A 140 7.44 12.17 2.03
C THR A 140 8.75 12.90 2.34
N GLY A 141 9.16 13.85 1.49
CA GLY A 141 10.41 14.60 1.65
C GLY A 141 11.66 13.83 1.24
N LEU A 142 11.51 12.59 0.75
CA LEU A 142 12.59 11.79 0.20
C LEU A 142 12.72 12.08 -1.30
N LYS A 143 13.79 12.77 -1.67
CA LYS A 143 14.17 13.00 -3.08
C LYS A 143 14.87 11.76 -3.62
N ILE A 144 14.07 10.72 -3.91
CA ILE A 144 14.54 9.51 -4.59
C ILE A 144 14.21 9.69 -6.06
N ASP A 145 15.25 9.80 -6.89
CA ASP A 145 15.09 9.81 -8.34
C ASP A 145 14.82 8.37 -8.81
N ILE A 146 13.58 8.11 -9.25
CA ILE A 146 13.19 6.80 -9.74
C ILE A 146 13.63 6.73 -11.21
N PRO A 147 14.47 5.74 -11.60
CA PRO A 147 15.06 5.70 -12.95
C PRO A 147 14.06 5.32 -14.06
N PHE A 148 12.77 5.36 -13.76
CA PHE A 148 11.66 5.13 -14.66
C PHE A 148 10.51 6.05 -14.27
N GLN A 149 9.76 6.50 -15.27
CA GLN A 149 8.51 7.23 -15.09
C GLN A 149 7.39 6.42 -15.71
N PHE A 150 6.20 6.54 -15.17
CA PHE A 150 4.97 6.12 -15.81
C PHE A 150 4.41 7.27 -16.66
N SER A 151 3.42 6.95 -17.49
CA SER A 151 2.68 7.97 -18.22
C SER A 151 1.84 8.83 -17.26
N TYR A 152 1.82 10.14 -17.48
CA TYR A 152 0.85 11.06 -16.88
C TYR A 152 -0.56 10.94 -17.50
N ALA A 153 -0.72 10.09 -18.54
CA ALA A 153 -2.04 9.84 -19.12
C ALA A 153 -2.85 8.89 -18.21
N ARG A 154 -4.07 9.32 -17.85
CA ARG A 154 -4.99 8.48 -17.07
C ARG A 154 -5.22 7.12 -17.72
N GLY A 155 -5.27 6.08 -16.89
CA GLY A 155 -5.47 4.69 -17.30
C GLY A 155 -4.24 4.04 -17.94
N ARG A 156 -3.10 4.73 -18.02
CA ARG A 156 -1.82 4.13 -18.45
C ARG A 156 -0.87 3.95 -17.28
N SER A 157 -0.55 2.71 -16.99
CA SER A 157 0.50 2.30 -16.04
C SER A 157 1.76 1.78 -16.74
N THR A 158 1.92 2.04 -18.04
CA THR A 158 3.12 1.65 -18.80
C THR A 158 4.27 2.59 -18.48
N PRO A 159 5.47 2.07 -18.18
CA PRO A 159 6.66 2.89 -18.06
C PRO A 159 6.94 3.66 -19.36
N SER A 160 7.11 4.97 -19.26
CA SER A 160 7.64 5.82 -20.32
C SER A 160 9.13 6.07 -20.09
N ARG A 161 9.90 6.10 -21.18
CA ARG A 161 11.31 6.50 -21.12
C ARG A 161 11.38 8.01 -20.81
N PRO A 162 12.21 8.44 -19.85
CA PRO A 162 12.39 9.86 -19.58
C PRO A 162 12.82 10.61 -20.86
N GLY A 163 12.17 11.74 -21.16
CA GLY A 163 12.55 12.64 -22.26
C GLY A 163 12.02 12.29 -23.65
N ARG A 164 10.99 11.46 -23.79
CA ARG A 164 10.30 11.24 -25.07
C ARG A 164 8.79 11.32 -24.87
N THR A 165 8.23 12.52 -25.04
CA THR A 165 6.78 12.77 -25.21
C THR A 165 6.33 12.37 -26.60
#